data_AF-A0A5C6CLW1-F1
#
_entry.id   AF-A0A5C6CLW1-F1
#
_cell.length_a   1.000
_cell.length_b   1.000
_cell.length_c   1.000
_cell.angle_alpha   90.00
_cell.angle_beta   90.00
_cell.angle_gamma   90.00
#
_symmetry.space_group_name_H-M   'P 1'
#
loop_
_entity.id
_entity.type
_entity.pdbx_description
1 polymer ?
#
loop_
_entity_poly.entity_id
_entity_poly.type
_entity_poly.pdbx_seq_one_letter_code
_entity_poly.pdbx_strand_id
1 'polypeptide(L)'
;MAKADQTAPQKDDPESQADHTEKIKAQVLQKVGRPPRLHRVEVCRHHNDNYRVNIWEKLEQPGDFAVSMRLHIWSSYYLKVSDSGEIIRSNPPLTPLGRLA
;
A
#
# COMPACT_ATOMS: atom_id res chain seq x y z
N MET A 1 -6.64 42.98 15.71
CA MET A 1 -5.73 42.45 14.67
C MET A 1 -5.55 40.96 14.90
N ALA A 2 -5.62 40.18 13.81
CA ALA A 2 -5.28 38.76 13.63
C ALA A 2 -5.99 37.70 14.48
N LYS A 3 -7.03 37.07 13.89
CA LYS A 3 -7.45 35.70 14.20
C LYS A 3 -6.37 34.75 13.63
N ALA A 4 -5.74 33.95 14.49
CA ALA A 4 -4.99 32.78 14.06
C ALA A 4 -5.92 31.57 14.19
N ASP A 5 -6.56 31.22 13.08
CA ASP A 5 -7.31 29.98 12.91
C ASP A 5 -6.28 28.84 12.85
N GLN A 6 -5.94 28.28 14.01
CA GLN A 6 -5.19 27.02 14.08
C GLN A 6 -6.18 25.89 13.83
N THR A 7 -6.26 25.44 12.58
CA THR A 7 -6.94 24.19 12.25
C THR A 7 -6.17 23.05 12.92
N ALA A 8 -6.76 22.47 13.96
CA ALA A 8 -6.20 21.33 14.67
C ALA A 8 -6.00 20.14 13.71
N PRO A 9 -4.96 19.30 13.88
CA PRO A 9 -4.78 18.12 13.06
C PRO A 9 -5.96 17.19 13.30
N GLN A 10 -6.80 16.99 12.27
CA GLN A 10 -7.86 15.99 12.30
C GLN A 10 -7.22 14.63 12.56
N LYS A 11 -7.47 14.09 13.76
CA LYS A 11 -7.27 12.67 14.02
C LYS A 11 -8.37 11.98 13.21
N ASP A 12 -8.03 11.43 12.06
CA ASP A 12 -8.93 10.50 11.37
C ASP A 12 -9.39 9.43 12.33
N ASP A 13 -10.71 9.20 12.34
CA ASP A 13 -11.31 8.09 13.03
C ASP A 13 -10.74 6.75 12.52
N PRO A 14 -10.56 5.75 13.41
CA PRO A 14 -10.03 4.45 13.03
C PRO A 14 -10.88 3.72 11.97
N GLU A 15 -12.18 4.02 11.88
CA GLU A 15 -13.08 3.51 10.84
C GLU A 15 -12.71 4.06 9.46
N SER A 16 -12.52 5.39 9.35
CA SER A 16 -12.05 6.06 8.12
C SER A 16 -10.69 5.50 7.66
N GLN A 17 -9.79 5.20 8.61
CA GLN A 17 -8.49 4.62 8.31
C GLN A 17 -8.57 3.18 7.76
N ALA A 18 -9.48 2.36 8.26
CA ALA A 18 -9.72 1.01 7.75
C ALA A 18 -10.27 1.06 6.32
N ASP A 19 -11.23 1.96 6.08
CA ASP A 19 -11.81 2.19 4.75
C ASP A 19 -10.77 2.65 3.72
N HIS A 20 -9.88 3.57 4.12
CA HIS A 20 -8.77 4.01 3.26
C HIS A 20 -7.85 2.86 2.92
N THR A 21 -7.51 2.03 3.89
CA THR A 21 -6.59 0.90 3.71
C THR A 21 -7.12 -0.09 2.68
N GLU A 22 -8.39 -0.48 2.77
CA GLU A 22 -9.01 -1.41 1.82
C GLU A 22 -9.15 -0.79 0.43
N LYS A 23 -9.54 0.48 0.33
CA LYS A 23 -9.56 1.22 -0.96
C LYS A 23 -8.19 1.30 -1.61
N ILE A 24 -7.13 1.57 -0.85
CA ILE A 24 -5.75 1.62 -1.35
C ILE A 24 -5.33 0.25 -1.88
N LYS A 25 -5.58 -0.83 -1.12
CA LYS A 25 -5.27 -2.20 -1.57
C LYS A 25 -5.97 -2.53 -2.89
N ALA A 26 -7.26 -2.22 -3.01
CA ALA A 26 -8.05 -2.48 -4.21
C ALA A 26 -7.48 -1.72 -5.42
N GLN A 27 -7.23 -0.42 -5.28
CA GLN A 27 -6.66 0.40 -6.36
C GLN A 27 -5.25 -0.04 -6.77
N VAL A 28 -4.40 -0.41 -5.81
CA VAL A 28 -3.06 -0.93 -6.10
C VAL A 28 -3.17 -2.22 -6.92
N LEU A 29 -3.95 -3.20 -6.47
CA LEU A 29 -4.14 -4.46 -7.19
C LEU A 29 -4.78 -4.29 -8.57
N GLN A 30 -5.67 -3.31 -8.74
CA GLN A 30 -6.25 -2.99 -10.04
C GLN A 30 -5.18 -2.45 -11.02
N LYS A 31 -4.24 -1.63 -10.55
CA LYS A 31 -3.20 -1.01 -11.39
C LYS A 31 -2.00 -1.93 -11.65
N VAL A 32 -1.52 -2.62 -10.62
CA VAL A 32 -0.35 -3.50 -10.70
C VAL A 32 -0.70 -4.91 -11.15
N GLY A 33 -1.99 -5.27 -11.12
CA GLY A 33 -2.44 -6.64 -11.30
C GLY A 33 -2.31 -7.47 -10.03
N ARG A 34 -2.66 -8.76 -10.15
CA ARG A 34 -2.52 -9.74 -9.07
C ARG A 34 -1.38 -10.70 -9.42
N PRO A 35 -0.16 -10.50 -8.86
CA PRO A 35 0.92 -11.44 -9.08
C PRO A 35 0.54 -12.87 -8.69
N PRO A 36 1.00 -13.89 -9.42
CA PRO A 36 0.65 -15.29 -9.18
C PRO A 36 1.11 -15.78 -7.80
N ARG A 37 2.16 -15.18 -7.23
CA ARG A 37 2.71 -15.51 -5.92
C ARG A 37 2.31 -14.53 -4.81
N LEU A 38 1.28 -13.71 -5.05
CA LEU A 38 0.81 -12.72 -4.08
C LEU A 38 0.50 -13.37 -2.73
N HIS A 39 1.22 -12.97 -1.69
CA HIS A 39 0.93 -13.34 -0.31
C HIS A 39 -0.04 -12.36 0.33
N ARG A 40 0.29 -11.06 0.33
CA ARG A 40 -0.52 -9.98 0.92
C ARG A 40 -0.11 -8.63 0.35
N VAL A 41 -1.02 -7.67 0.47
CA VAL A 41 -0.72 -6.23 0.31
C VAL A 41 -0.79 -5.60 1.68
N GLU A 42 0.34 -5.08 2.13
CA GLU A 42 0.47 -4.36 3.40
C GLU A 42 0.41 -2.87 3.12
N VAL A 43 -0.41 -2.15 3.88
CA VAL A 43 -0.56 -0.70 3.77
C VAL A 43 -0.24 -0.09 5.14
N CYS A 44 0.81 0.71 5.19
CA CYS A 44 1.24 1.44 6.38
C CYS A 44 0.93 2.93 6.18
N ARG A 45 0.11 3.50 7.06
CA ARG A 45 -0.15 4.94 7.04
C ARG A 45 1.04 5.69 7.67
N HIS A 46 1.47 6.74 7.00
CA HIS A 46 2.37 7.76 7.50
C HIS A 46 1.59 9.07 7.72
N HIS A 47 2.26 10.11 8.20
CA HIS A 47 1.65 11.43 8.36
C HIS A 47 1.29 12.08 7.03
N ASN A 48 0.35 13.04 7.06
CA ASN A 48 -0.08 13.84 5.91
C ASN A 48 -0.57 12.97 4.74
N ASP A 49 -1.40 11.97 5.01
CA ASP A 49 -2.04 11.08 4.01
C ASP A 49 -1.06 10.41 3.06
N ASN A 50 0.16 10.22 3.54
CA ASN A 50 1.15 9.41 2.87
C ASN A 50 1.00 7.97 3.35
N TYR A 51 1.16 7.03 2.44
CA TYR A 51 1.06 5.61 2.72
C TYR A 51 2.23 4.88 2.09
N ARG A 52 2.81 3.93 2.82
CA ARG A 52 3.70 2.94 2.24
C ARG A 52 2.91 1.68 1.95
N VAL A 53 3.02 1.17 0.72
CA VAL A 53 2.38 -0.07 0.31
C VAL A 53 3.43 -1.08 -0.10
N ASN A 54 3.46 -2.23 0.59
CA ASN A 54 4.34 -3.34 0.25
C ASN A 54 3.50 -4.49 -0.34
N ILE A 55 3.88 -4.95 -1.53
CA ILE A 55 3.37 -6.17 -2.13
C ILE A 55 4.29 -7.31 -1.73
N TRP A 56 3.76 -8.24 -0.94
CA TRP A 56 4.50 -9.40 -0.45
C TRP A 56 4.20 -10.61 -1.31
N GLU A 57 5.21 -11.41 -1.60
CA GLU A 57 5.10 -12.65 -2.37
C GLU A 57 5.73 -13.83 -1.63
N LYS A 58 5.17 -15.03 -1.86
CA LYS A 58 5.73 -16.29 -1.37
C LYS A 58 6.81 -16.79 -2.33
N LEU A 59 8.06 -16.96 -1.87
CA LEU A 59 9.04 -17.81 -2.58
C LEU A 59 8.87 -19.25 -2.14
N GLU A 60 8.67 -20.13 -3.12
CA GLU A 60 8.89 -21.56 -2.96
C GLU A 60 10.41 -21.79 -2.91
N GLN A 61 10.89 -22.50 -1.90
CA GLN A 61 12.28 -22.94 -1.87
C GLN A 61 12.42 -24.18 -2.78
N PRO A 62 13.39 -24.21 -3.71
CA PRO A 62 13.77 -25.45 -4.35
C PRO A 62 14.61 -26.28 -3.37
N GLY A 63 14.01 -27.27 -2.71
CA GLY A 63 14.73 -28.29 -1.93
C GLY A 63 14.14 -28.60 -0.53
N ASP A 64 14.43 -29.81 -0.05
CA ASP A 64 13.90 -30.49 1.15
C ASP A 64 14.18 -29.82 2.52
N PHE A 65 14.62 -28.56 2.55
CA PHE A 65 14.81 -27.83 3.80
C PHE A 65 13.51 -27.12 4.20
N ALA A 66 12.62 -27.91 4.81
CA ALA A 66 11.36 -27.47 5.40
C ALA A 66 11.57 -26.64 6.67
N VAL A 67 12.14 -25.44 6.55
CA VAL A 67 12.09 -24.46 7.64
C VAL A 67 11.87 -23.07 7.06
N SER A 68 10.63 -22.58 7.23
CA SER A 68 10.10 -21.25 6.91
C SER A 68 9.82 -20.92 5.43
N MET A 69 8.54 -20.63 5.15
CA MET A 69 8.07 -20.01 3.92
C MET A 69 8.75 -18.63 3.77
N ARG A 70 9.58 -18.44 2.75
CA ARG A 70 10.27 -17.16 2.54
C ARG A 70 9.30 -16.15 1.94
N LEU A 71 8.82 -15.23 2.77
CA LEU A 71 8.09 -14.06 2.33
C LEU A 71 9.10 -12.98 1.92
N HIS A 72 8.89 -12.37 0.75
CA HIS A 72 9.68 -11.24 0.31
C HIS A 72 8.78 -10.09 -0.13
N ILE A 73 9.27 -8.86 0.03
CA ILE A 73 8.65 -7.69 -0.57
C ILE A 73 9.05 -7.69 -2.05
N TRP A 74 8.09 -7.92 -2.92
CA TRP A 74 8.29 -7.87 -4.35
C TRP A 74 8.31 -6.44 -4.88
N SER A 75 7.46 -5.57 -4.32
CA SER A 75 7.41 -4.15 -4.68
C SER A 75 6.97 -3.31 -3.49
N SER A 76 7.52 -2.09 -3.40
CA SER A 76 7.24 -1.11 -2.35
C SER A 76 6.92 0.23 -2.99
N TYR A 77 5.81 0.83 -2.61
CA TYR A 77 5.32 2.11 -3.14
C TYR A 77 5.13 3.12 -2.03
N TYR A 78 5.48 4.37 -2.30
CA TYR A 78 5.11 5.51 -1.49
C TYR A 78 3.96 6.25 -2.19
N LEU A 79 2.81 6.35 -1.52
CA LEU A 79 1.58 6.88 -2.08
C LEU A 79 1.18 8.15 -1.34
N LYS A 80 0.63 9.13 -2.06
CA LYS A 80 -0.17 10.22 -1.50
C LYS A 80 -1.62 9.94 -1.84
N VAL A 81 -2.47 9.94 -0.82
CA VAL A 81 -3.88 9.57 -0.91
C VAL A 81 -4.74 10.79 -0.55
N SER A 82 -5.90 10.92 -1.18
CA SER A 82 -6.91 11.93 -0.84
C SER A 82 -7.66 11.57 0.44
N ASP A 83 -8.40 12.54 0.97
CA ASP A 83 -9.31 12.32 2.10
C ASP A 83 -10.44 11.32 1.77
N SER A 84 -10.71 11.05 0.48
CA SER A 84 -11.68 10.04 0.03
C SER A 84 -11.10 8.62 -0.10
N GLY A 85 -9.79 8.47 0.12
CA GLY A 85 -9.06 7.21 -0.04
C GLY A 85 -8.56 6.94 -1.47
N GLU A 86 -8.55 7.94 -2.37
CA GLU A 86 -8.07 7.80 -3.75
C GLU A 86 -6.56 8.05 -3.87
N ILE A 87 -5.87 7.23 -4.65
CA ILE A 87 -4.42 7.40 -4.87
C ILE A 87 -4.17 8.55 -5.84
N ILE A 88 -3.66 9.67 -5.33
CA ILE A 88 -3.34 10.89 -6.10
C ILE A 88 -1.95 10.77 -6.75
N ARG A 89 -0.96 10.26 -5.99
CA ARG A 89 0.42 10.09 -6.47
C ARG A 89 1.01 8.78 -5.98
N SER A 90 1.94 8.22 -6.75
CA SER A 90 2.70 7.02 -6.40
C SER A 90 4.16 7.16 -6.81
N ASN A 91 5.07 6.70 -5.97
CA ASN A 91 6.49 6.57 -6.28
C ASN A 91 7.02 5.20 -5.80
N PRO A 92 7.50 4.30 -6.69
CA PRO A 92 7.50 4.43 -8.15
C PRO A 92 6.06 4.45 -8.74
N PRO A 93 5.88 4.76 -10.04
CA PRO A 93 4.58 4.65 -10.70
C PRO A 93 3.96 3.26 -10.55
N LEU A 94 2.66 3.19 -10.31
CA LEU A 94 1.92 1.92 -10.27
C LEU A 94 1.74 1.38 -11.70
N THR A 95 2.67 0.53 -12.13
CA THR A 95 2.63 -0.18 -13.41
C THR A 95 2.30 -1.67 -13.20
N PRO A 96 1.68 -2.34 -14.18
CA PRO A 96 1.45 -3.78 -14.12
C PRO A 96 2.74 -4.55 -13.82
N LEU A 97 2.72 -5.32 -12.74
CA LEU A 97 3.81 -6.19 -12.35
C LEU A 97 3.45 -7.59 -12.88
N GLY A 98 4.20 -8.08 -13.87
CA GLY A 98 3.97 -9.42 -14.44
C GLY A 98 3.50 -9.46 -15.89
N ARG A 99 3.71 -8.40 -16.68
CA ARG A 99 3.79 -8.55 -18.14
C ARG A 99 5.26 -8.63 -18.56
N LEU A 100 5.91 -9.75 -18.20
CA LEU A 100 7.07 -10.21 -18.97
C LEU A 100 6.51 -10.62 -20.34
N ALA A 101 7.02 -9.99 -21.40
CA ALA A 101 6.90 -10.51 -22.75
C ALA A 101 7.66 -11.84 -22.86
#